data_AF-A0A3S0BJ49-F1
#
_entry.id   AF-A0A3S0BJ49-F1
#
_cell.length_a   1.000
_cell.length_b   1.000
_cell.length_c   1.000
_cell.angle_alpha   90.00
_cell.angle_beta   90.00
_cell.angle_gamma   90.00
#
_symmetry.space_group_name_H-M   'P 1'
#
loop_
_entity.id
_entity.type
_entity.pdbx_description
1 polymer ?
#
loop_
_entity_poly.entity_id
_entity_poly.type
_entity_poly.pdbx_seq_one_letter_code
_entity_poly.pdbx_strand_id
1 'polypeptide(L)'
;MSPRVLPERPLPGHAVCLDLRADGDGGRDPGAAVRAALDAPQPAGHRRFLVVDEADRLVAHQLLYERLSSYGPAHVVCLAVGTEDGRTLSRTLALRPPAAGVLWLPGGPADGLPAEAVLRPLVDVLSTPEVYDAVLRALGEVVHGVAVPAVRVLEHDLTDEARARAWRQAVEGLAGPDVPVGTVSADQVPGSLALLLDDGVPHALSGHRWLPPGGRAGARLAACEEAVEDAVEGYRRVRGPAGLLTGAGRHVDLPGDVERAAGELDRFRAAVADAFGVAGGPRPTAEQRSLLRDRGVELPELPREITRAGIVPALRDHTHDLIGKGLPLRSVAARLSALSARTAPVGSAARLARLDALCGPERPRRPTARHPFLAGGPRPAAFAVTGVLALLAGVWPVLGWALGPAVGVLAAGLAHLMLRRRPNRSPDGRIDGSGATGAAPRLLGGVLGGLAGAVLGHFLEPPVWAGAVGLAVSVTGVVLLALRDWTRAVDDWWARADPEEARRTLGEVHALVATTAVHDWLFAEVRHHCSAGAGAVARLLRALAETADAHGGPYARPPGTAPGGPPGPPPPGPEGGGRQREPPRPAPGPPRGSPGRRGRGGGGARRRPRAGPPSR
;
A
#
# COMPACT_ATOMS: atom_id res chain seq x y z
N MET A 1 -13.08 -49.85 14.85
CA MET A 1 -13.53 -48.58 14.22
C MET A 1 -14.57 -48.93 13.18
N SER A 2 -15.73 -48.25 13.15
CA SER A 2 -16.82 -48.59 12.22
C SER A 2 -16.41 -48.36 10.76
N PRO A 3 -16.60 -49.34 9.86
CA PRO A 3 -16.22 -49.27 8.44
C PRO A 3 -17.25 -48.49 7.59
N ARG A 4 -17.70 -47.32 8.06
CA ARG A 4 -18.72 -46.53 7.34
C ARG A 4 -18.07 -45.51 6.40
N VAL A 5 -18.29 -45.70 5.10
CA VAL A 5 -17.85 -44.79 4.01
C VAL A 5 -18.75 -43.55 3.90
N LEU A 6 -19.99 -43.64 4.38
CA LEU A 6 -20.97 -42.56 4.30
C LEU A 6 -20.91 -41.63 5.52
N PRO A 7 -21.16 -40.31 5.34
CA PRO A 7 -21.31 -39.38 6.46
C PRO A 7 -22.51 -39.74 7.35
N GLU A 8 -22.38 -39.53 8.67
CA GLU A 8 -23.38 -39.99 9.66
C GLU A 8 -24.74 -39.28 9.57
N ARG A 9 -24.79 -38.07 8.98
CA ARG A 9 -26.03 -37.34 8.69
C ARG A 9 -25.88 -36.49 7.42
N PRO A 10 -26.88 -36.45 6.53
CA PRO A 10 -26.89 -35.55 5.39
C PRO A 10 -26.97 -34.08 5.87
N LEU A 11 -26.04 -33.25 5.40
CA LEU A 11 -26.08 -31.80 5.63
C LEU A 11 -27.05 -31.13 4.64
N PRO A 12 -27.79 -30.08 5.03
CA PRO A 12 -28.71 -29.40 4.14
C PRO A 12 -27.97 -28.85 2.89
N GLY A 13 -28.44 -29.23 1.69
CA GLY A 13 -27.85 -28.78 0.43
C GLY A 13 -26.75 -29.67 -0.16
N HIS A 14 -26.17 -30.57 0.64
CA HIS A 14 -25.22 -31.57 0.16
C HIS A 14 -25.92 -32.68 -0.64
N ALA A 15 -25.15 -33.39 -1.47
CA ALA A 15 -25.64 -34.60 -2.13
C ALA A 15 -25.95 -35.68 -1.09
N VAL A 16 -27.07 -36.39 -1.28
CA VAL A 16 -27.42 -37.54 -0.45
C VAL A 16 -26.55 -38.72 -0.87
N CYS A 17 -25.64 -39.12 0.01
CA CYS A 17 -24.71 -40.21 -0.23
C CYS A 17 -25.38 -41.57 0.06
N LEU A 18 -25.26 -42.52 -0.86
CA LEU A 18 -25.70 -43.90 -0.67
C LEU A 18 -24.63 -44.88 -1.16
N ASP A 19 -24.56 -46.03 -0.51
CA ASP A 19 -23.62 -47.11 -0.81
C ASP A 19 -24.44 -48.35 -1.21
N LEU A 20 -24.28 -48.79 -2.47
CA LEU A 20 -24.95 -49.93 -3.07
C LEU A 20 -24.07 -51.18 -3.11
N ARG A 21 -22.82 -51.09 -2.62
CA ARG A 21 -21.90 -52.22 -2.54
C ARG A 21 -22.42 -53.27 -1.55
N ALA A 22 -22.21 -54.55 -1.83
CA ALA A 22 -22.64 -55.63 -0.93
C ALA A 22 -21.50 -56.03 -0.01
N ASP A 23 -21.54 -55.59 1.26
CA ASP A 23 -20.62 -56.11 2.26
C ASP A 23 -20.91 -57.59 2.49
N GLY A 24 -19.94 -58.44 2.14
CA GLY A 24 -20.00 -59.90 2.13
C GLY A 24 -20.26 -60.60 3.47
N ASP A 25 -20.74 -59.90 4.50
CA ASP A 25 -21.16 -60.51 5.77
C ASP A 25 -22.25 -59.71 6.53
N GLY A 26 -22.91 -58.72 5.89
CA GLY A 26 -23.77 -57.76 6.61
C GLY A 26 -25.01 -57.21 5.88
N GLY A 27 -25.36 -57.75 4.71
CA GLY A 27 -26.72 -57.71 4.12
C GLY A 27 -27.50 -56.40 4.23
N ARG A 28 -26.97 -55.27 3.76
CA ARG A 28 -27.83 -54.11 3.47
C ARG A 28 -28.51 -54.31 2.13
N ASP A 29 -29.84 -54.36 2.16
CA ASP A 29 -30.68 -54.33 0.95
C ASP A 29 -30.42 -53.02 0.19
N PRO A 30 -29.86 -53.06 -1.04
CA PRO A 30 -29.62 -51.85 -1.83
C PRO A 30 -30.93 -51.12 -2.16
N GLY A 31 -32.06 -51.83 -2.20
CA GLY A 31 -33.40 -51.23 -2.32
C GLY A 31 -33.84 -50.46 -1.07
N ALA A 32 -33.37 -50.83 0.12
CA ALA A 32 -33.58 -50.07 1.35
C ALA A 32 -32.73 -48.80 1.39
N ALA A 33 -31.49 -48.85 0.89
CA ALA A 33 -30.61 -47.68 0.79
C ALA A 33 -31.21 -46.60 -0.14
N VAL A 34 -31.75 -46.99 -1.30
CA VAL A 34 -32.43 -46.07 -2.22
C VAL A 34 -33.69 -45.45 -1.60
N ARG A 35 -34.50 -46.25 -0.88
CA ARG A 35 -35.69 -45.72 -0.18
C ARG A 35 -35.29 -44.67 0.86
N ALA A 36 -34.32 -44.99 1.70
CA ALA A 36 -33.80 -44.06 2.70
C ALA A 36 -33.25 -42.76 2.07
N ALA A 37 -32.59 -42.85 0.92
CA ALA A 37 -32.07 -41.68 0.20
C ALA A 37 -33.18 -40.80 -0.39
N LEU A 38 -34.28 -41.39 -0.86
CA LEU A 38 -35.44 -40.67 -1.39
C LEU A 38 -36.25 -39.96 -0.29
N ASP A 39 -36.25 -40.54 0.91
CA ASP A 39 -36.88 -39.99 2.12
C ASP A 39 -36.03 -38.89 2.79
N ALA A 40 -34.76 -38.76 2.42
CA ALA A 40 -33.87 -37.74 2.97
C ALA A 40 -34.29 -36.32 2.53
N PRO A 41 -34.33 -35.34 3.46
CA PRO A 41 -34.71 -33.97 3.14
C PRO A 41 -33.66 -33.31 2.24
N GLN A 42 -34.11 -32.71 1.13
CA GLN A 42 -33.27 -32.00 0.16
C GLN A 42 -33.89 -30.64 -0.21
N PRO A 43 -33.09 -29.64 -0.61
CA PRO A 43 -33.61 -28.33 -1.04
C PRO A 43 -34.55 -28.46 -2.25
N ALA A 44 -35.56 -27.58 -2.33
CA ALA A 44 -36.48 -27.55 -3.46
C ALA A 44 -35.76 -27.16 -4.76
N GLY A 45 -35.94 -27.94 -5.84
CA GLY A 45 -35.35 -27.69 -7.16
C GLY A 45 -34.78 -28.96 -7.81
N HIS A 46 -33.55 -29.35 -7.45
CA HIS A 46 -32.84 -30.49 -8.01
C HIS A 46 -32.30 -31.40 -6.92
N ARG A 47 -32.66 -32.69 -6.97
CA ARG A 47 -32.19 -33.68 -6.00
C ARG A 47 -30.79 -34.15 -6.40
N ARG A 48 -29.83 -34.16 -5.49
CA ARG A 48 -28.44 -34.58 -5.74
C ARG A 48 -28.17 -35.90 -5.04
N PHE A 49 -27.73 -36.90 -5.79
CA PHE A 49 -27.36 -38.22 -5.26
C PHE A 49 -25.92 -38.55 -5.59
N LEU A 50 -25.14 -38.94 -4.57
CA LEU A 50 -23.80 -39.47 -4.72
C LEU A 50 -23.84 -40.97 -4.40
N VAL A 51 -23.68 -41.81 -5.41
CA VAL A 51 -23.84 -43.27 -5.29
C VAL A 51 -22.47 -43.92 -5.31
N VAL A 52 -22.13 -44.73 -4.31
CA VAL A 52 -20.97 -45.64 -4.34
C VAL A 52 -21.49 -47.01 -4.77
N ASP A 53 -20.94 -47.59 -5.83
CA ASP A 53 -21.39 -48.86 -6.39
C ASP A 53 -20.22 -49.71 -6.91
N GLU A 54 -20.46 -51.00 -7.07
CA GLU A 54 -19.50 -51.92 -7.69
C GLU A 54 -19.57 -51.79 -9.22
N ALA A 55 -18.41 -51.64 -9.87
CA ALA A 55 -18.30 -51.36 -11.30
C ALA A 55 -18.90 -52.48 -12.19
N ASP A 56 -18.85 -53.74 -11.73
CA ASP A 56 -19.43 -54.91 -12.39
C ASP A 56 -20.94 -55.07 -12.14
N ARG A 57 -21.49 -54.38 -11.14
CA ARG A 57 -22.92 -54.45 -10.77
C ARG A 57 -23.78 -53.30 -11.28
N LEU A 58 -23.17 -52.27 -11.87
CA LEU A 58 -23.90 -51.10 -12.39
C LEU A 58 -25.12 -51.51 -13.22
N VAL A 59 -24.96 -52.45 -14.16
CA VAL A 59 -26.06 -52.94 -15.03
C VAL A 59 -27.16 -53.63 -14.23
N ALA A 60 -26.79 -54.48 -13.26
CA ALA A 60 -27.76 -55.16 -12.39
C ALA A 60 -28.56 -54.17 -11.54
N HIS A 61 -27.96 -53.02 -11.20
CA HIS A 61 -28.60 -51.95 -10.42
C HIS A 61 -29.41 -50.95 -11.27
N GLN A 62 -29.68 -51.21 -12.56
CA GLN A 62 -30.42 -50.29 -13.43
C GLN A 62 -31.74 -49.77 -12.81
N LEU A 63 -32.57 -50.68 -12.30
CA LEU A 63 -33.87 -50.32 -11.70
C LEU A 63 -33.72 -49.45 -10.45
N LEU A 64 -32.60 -49.54 -9.73
CA LEU A 64 -32.30 -48.70 -8.57
C LEU A 64 -31.97 -47.26 -8.98
N TYR A 65 -31.19 -47.08 -10.04
CA TYR A 65 -30.87 -45.76 -10.61
C TYR A 65 -32.10 -45.09 -11.26
N GLU A 66 -32.94 -45.87 -11.94
CA GLU A 66 -34.22 -45.37 -12.48
C GLU A 66 -35.14 -44.90 -11.34
N ARG A 67 -35.14 -45.60 -10.20
CA ARG A 67 -35.93 -45.19 -9.03
C ARG A 67 -35.44 -43.87 -8.44
N LEU A 68 -34.13 -43.61 -8.39
CA LEU A 68 -33.57 -42.32 -7.94
C LEU A 68 -34.01 -41.14 -8.82
N SER A 69 -34.20 -41.40 -10.12
CA SER A 69 -34.63 -40.39 -11.11
C SER A 69 -36.15 -40.28 -11.28
N SER A 70 -36.93 -41.20 -10.71
CA SER A 70 -38.40 -41.26 -10.90
C SER A 70 -39.21 -40.16 -10.20
N TYR A 71 -38.65 -39.48 -9.18
CA TYR A 71 -39.38 -38.51 -8.34
C TYR A 71 -39.02 -37.03 -8.59
N GLY A 72 -38.63 -36.68 -9.82
CA GLY A 72 -38.30 -35.31 -10.24
C GLY A 72 -36.90 -35.20 -10.87
N PRO A 73 -36.43 -33.98 -11.22
CA PRO A 73 -35.10 -33.79 -11.80
C PRO A 73 -34.02 -34.15 -10.76
N ALA A 74 -33.48 -35.36 -10.91
CA ALA A 74 -32.41 -35.90 -10.09
C ALA A 74 -31.08 -35.83 -10.84
N HIS A 75 -30.06 -35.35 -10.14
CA HIS A 75 -28.68 -35.46 -10.56
C HIS A 75 -28.03 -36.64 -9.84
N VAL A 76 -27.26 -37.45 -10.58
CA VAL A 76 -26.62 -38.65 -10.04
C VAL A 76 -25.14 -38.69 -10.43
N VAL A 77 -24.25 -38.67 -9.44
CA VAL A 77 -22.82 -38.95 -9.64
C VAL A 77 -22.55 -40.31 -9.03
N CYS A 78 -22.10 -41.26 -9.85
CA CYS A 78 -21.78 -42.61 -9.42
C CYS A 78 -20.26 -42.77 -9.29
N LEU A 79 -19.79 -43.13 -8.09
CA LEU A 79 -18.46 -43.64 -7.81
C LEU A 79 -18.46 -45.16 -8.02
N ALA A 80 -18.08 -45.59 -9.22
CA ALA A 80 -18.00 -47.01 -9.57
C ALA A 80 -16.62 -47.56 -9.15
N VAL A 81 -16.59 -48.49 -8.19
CA VAL A 81 -15.36 -49.09 -7.66
C VAL A 81 -15.15 -50.46 -8.32
N GLY A 82 -13.98 -50.71 -8.89
CA GLY A 82 -13.69 -51.96 -9.61
C GLY A 82 -12.24 -52.43 -9.48
N THR A 83 -12.01 -53.70 -9.83
CA THR A 83 -10.67 -54.30 -9.87
C THR A 83 -9.86 -53.83 -11.07
N GLU A 84 -8.52 -53.86 -10.97
CA GLU A 84 -7.62 -53.42 -12.05
C GLU A 84 -7.74 -54.27 -13.34
N ASP A 85 -8.27 -55.50 -13.24
CA ASP A 85 -8.43 -56.42 -14.37
C ASP A 85 -9.61 -56.07 -15.29
N GLY A 86 -10.57 -55.27 -14.80
CA GLY A 86 -11.70 -54.81 -15.59
C GLY A 86 -11.27 -53.73 -16.57
N ARG A 87 -11.09 -54.06 -17.86
CA ARG A 87 -10.78 -53.06 -18.91
C ARG A 87 -12.00 -52.36 -19.50
N THR A 88 -13.20 -52.81 -19.13
CA THR A 88 -14.46 -52.36 -19.72
C THR A 88 -15.49 -52.11 -18.63
N LEU A 89 -16.03 -50.88 -18.57
CA LEU A 89 -17.12 -50.52 -17.69
C LEU A 89 -18.46 -50.68 -18.43
N SER A 90 -19.32 -51.56 -17.93
CA SER A 90 -20.69 -51.70 -18.44
C SER A 90 -21.62 -50.74 -17.69
N ARG A 91 -22.18 -49.76 -18.40
CA ARG A 91 -22.98 -48.68 -17.80
C ARG A 91 -24.46 -48.82 -18.15
N THR A 92 -25.33 -48.46 -17.21
CA THR A 92 -26.78 -48.37 -17.40
C THR A 92 -27.20 -47.15 -18.22
N LEU A 93 -28.39 -47.21 -18.80
CA LEU A 93 -29.00 -46.07 -19.49
C LEU A 93 -29.31 -44.90 -18.54
N ALA A 94 -29.58 -45.19 -17.26
CA ALA A 94 -29.89 -44.21 -16.24
C ALA A 94 -28.71 -43.30 -15.86
N LEU A 95 -27.47 -43.74 -16.08
CA LEU A 95 -26.25 -42.99 -15.74
C LEU A 95 -25.72 -42.16 -16.93
N ARG A 96 -26.61 -41.51 -17.70
CA ARG A 96 -26.26 -40.70 -18.88
C ARG A 96 -26.17 -39.19 -18.62
N PRO A 97 -25.21 -38.48 -19.25
CA PRO A 97 -25.20 -37.02 -19.28
C PRO A 97 -26.52 -36.43 -19.79
N PRO A 98 -26.85 -35.20 -19.41
CA PRO A 98 -26.11 -34.31 -18.50
C PRO A 98 -26.52 -34.48 -17.02
N ALA A 99 -27.60 -35.22 -16.74
CA ALA A 99 -28.14 -35.37 -15.40
C ALA A 99 -27.40 -36.43 -14.56
N ALA A 100 -26.65 -37.34 -15.21
CA ALA A 100 -25.88 -38.33 -14.49
C ALA A 100 -24.50 -38.58 -15.12
N GLY A 101 -23.54 -38.99 -14.30
CA GLY A 101 -22.21 -39.34 -14.75
C GLY A 101 -21.52 -40.33 -13.81
N VAL A 102 -20.47 -40.97 -14.31
CA VAL A 102 -19.73 -42.01 -13.59
C VAL A 102 -18.27 -41.60 -13.43
N LEU A 103 -17.80 -41.63 -12.20
CA LEU A 103 -16.39 -41.61 -11.83
C LEU A 103 -15.97 -43.04 -11.54
N TRP A 104 -15.27 -43.66 -12.48
CA TRP A 104 -14.77 -45.02 -12.29
C TRP A 104 -13.43 -45.00 -11.55
N LEU A 105 -13.28 -45.85 -10.55
CA LEU A 105 -12.08 -46.00 -9.72
C LEU A 105 -11.54 -47.43 -9.90
N PRO A 106 -10.77 -47.70 -10.97
CA PRO A 106 -10.09 -48.97 -11.17
C PRO A 106 -8.88 -49.02 -10.25
N GLY A 107 -8.94 -49.89 -9.25
CA GLY A 107 -7.93 -49.97 -8.21
C GLY A 107 -8.56 -50.35 -6.87
N GLY A 108 -8.53 -51.65 -6.56
CA GLY A 108 -8.51 -52.08 -5.16
C GLY A 108 -7.16 -51.69 -4.53
N PRO A 109 -7.04 -51.67 -3.20
CA PRO A 109 -5.85 -51.15 -2.54
C PRO A 109 -4.62 -52.02 -2.82
N ALA A 110 -3.84 -51.63 -3.82
CA ALA A 110 -2.50 -52.16 -4.09
C ALA A 110 -1.51 -51.90 -2.94
N ASP A 111 -1.91 -51.08 -1.95
CA ASP A 111 -1.06 -50.54 -0.89
C ASP A 111 -1.45 -50.98 0.53
N GLY A 112 -2.33 -51.98 0.69
CA GLY A 112 -2.69 -52.54 2.01
C GLY A 112 -3.52 -51.60 2.92
N LEU A 113 -3.94 -50.44 2.42
CA LEU A 113 -4.93 -49.57 3.06
C LEU A 113 -6.35 -50.08 2.73
N PRO A 114 -7.30 -50.13 3.67
CA PRO A 114 -8.68 -50.50 3.31
C PRO A 114 -9.26 -49.51 2.29
N ALA A 115 -9.97 -50.00 1.27
CA ALA A 115 -10.55 -49.18 0.20
C ALA A 115 -11.44 -48.05 0.75
N GLU A 116 -12.05 -48.31 1.90
CA GLU A 116 -12.89 -47.41 2.68
C GLU A 116 -12.14 -46.14 3.14
N ALA A 117 -10.84 -46.25 3.43
CA ALA A 117 -10.01 -45.11 3.84
C ALA A 117 -9.74 -44.12 2.70
N VAL A 118 -9.76 -44.61 1.45
CA VAL A 118 -9.56 -43.79 0.24
C VAL A 118 -10.88 -43.20 -0.25
N LEU A 119 -11.98 -43.96 -0.15
CA LEU A 119 -13.30 -43.53 -0.61
C LEU A 119 -13.91 -42.44 0.29
N ARG A 120 -13.67 -42.48 1.60
CA ARG A 120 -14.30 -41.55 2.53
C ARG A 120 -13.98 -40.07 2.25
N PRO A 121 -12.71 -39.64 2.09
CA PRO A 121 -12.40 -38.25 1.73
C PRO A 121 -13.02 -37.82 0.39
N LEU A 122 -13.08 -38.74 -0.57
CA LEU A 122 -13.65 -38.47 -1.89
C LEU A 122 -15.18 -38.28 -1.81
N VAL A 123 -15.87 -39.13 -1.04
CA VAL A 123 -17.30 -38.99 -0.76
C VAL A 123 -17.59 -37.70 -0.02
N ASP A 124 -16.79 -37.36 0.99
CA ASP A 124 -16.95 -36.12 1.75
C ASP A 124 -16.81 -34.89 0.84
N VAL A 125 -15.78 -34.84 -0.01
CA VAL A 125 -15.54 -33.74 -0.95
C VAL A 125 -16.65 -33.65 -2.02
N LEU A 126 -17.00 -34.77 -2.66
CA LEU A 126 -18.03 -34.81 -3.70
C LEU A 126 -19.45 -34.59 -3.17
N SER A 127 -19.68 -34.78 -1.87
CA SER A 127 -20.97 -34.44 -1.26
C SER A 127 -21.25 -32.93 -1.26
N THR A 128 -20.19 -32.11 -1.36
CA THR A 128 -20.27 -30.65 -1.36
C THR A 128 -20.92 -30.16 -2.67
N PRO A 129 -22.00 -29.36 -2.62
CA PRO A 129 -22.80 -29.05 -3.80
C PRO A 129 -22.02 -28.37 -4.92
N GLU A 130 -21.09 -27.46 -4.60
CA GLU A 130 -20.28 -26.77 -5.61
C GLU A 130 -19.34 -27.73 -6.35
N VAL A 131 -18.76 -28.68 -5.62
CA VAL A 131 -17.87 -29.70 -6.19
C VAL A 131 -18.68 -30.71 -7.00
N TYR A 132 -19.81 -31.17 -6.45
CA TYR A 132 -20.74 -32.06 -7.11
C TYR A 132 -21.19 -31.50 -8.47
N ASP A 133 -21.69 -30.25 -8.48
CA ASP A 133 -22.20 -29.59 -9.68
C ASP A 133 -21.07 -29.32 -10.70
N ALA A 134 -19.85 -29.00 -10.24
CA ALA A 134 -18.69 -28.85 -11.11
C ALA A 134 -18.26 -30.18 -11.76
N VAL A 135 -18.22 -31.26 -10.98
CA VAL A 135 -17.89 -32.61 -11.46
C VAL A 135 -18.94 -33.10 -12.45
N LEU A 136 -20.22 -32.94 -12.14
CA LEU A 136 -21.30 -33.33 -13.04
C LEU A 136 -21.25 -32.54 -14.35
N ARG A 137 -20.96 -31.23 -14.29
CA ARG A 137 -20.77 -30.40 -15.49
C ARG A 137 -19.60 -30.90 -16.34
N ALA A 138 -18.46 -31.15 -15.71
CA ALA A 138 -17.28 -31.69 -16.40
C ALA A 138 -17.56 -33.07 -17.03
N LEU A 139 -18.28 -33.96 -16.31
CA LEU A 139 -18.73 -35.24 -16.86
C LEU A 139 -19.70 -35.04 -18.04
N GLY A 140 -20.53 -33.99 -18.01
CA GLY A 140 -21.40 -33.60 -19.12
C GLY A 140 -20.65 -33.23 -20.40
N GLU A 141 -19.41 -32.74 -20.29
CA GLU A 141 -18.53 -32.42 -21.43
C GLU A 141 -17.80 -33.66 -21.98
N VAL A 142 -17.68 -34.73 -21.19
CA VAL A 142 -17.04 -35.98 -21.61
C VAL A 142 -18.02 -36.83 -22.41
N VAL A 143 -17.58 -37.30 -23.58
CA VAL A 143 -18.35 -38.22 -24.42
C VAL A 143 -18.68 -39.47 -23.61
N HIS A 144 -19.98 -39.73 -23.43
CA HIS A 144 -20.56 -40.78 -22.59
C HIS A 144 -20.62 -40.53 -21.07
N GLY A 145 -20.10 -39.43 -20.53
CA GLY A 145 -20.27 -39.09 -19.11
C GLY A 145 -19.55 -39.99 -18.13
N VAL A 146 -18.52 -40.69 -18.59
CA VAL A 146 -17.69 -41.55 -17.76
C VAL A 146 -16.30 -40.93 -17.74
N ALA A 147 -15.86 -40.48 -16.57
CA ALA A 147 -14.47 -40.14 -16.35
C ALA A 147 -13.84 -41.20 -15.47
N VAL A 148 -12.57 -41.46 -15.73
CA VAL A 148 -11.79 -42.31 -14.84
C VAL A 148 -10.67 -41.48 -14.22
N PRO A 149 -10.91 -40.85 -13.07
CA PRO A 149 -9.88 -40.06 -12.41
C PRO A 149 -8.65 -40.90 -12.02
N ALA A 150 -8.79 -42.23 -11.97
CA ALA A 150 -7.71 -43.17 -11.68
C ALA A 150 -7.31 -44.11 -12.84
N VAL A 151 -7.91 -44.05 -14.05
CA VAL A 151 -7.38 -44.87 -15.17
C VAL A 151 -6.09 -44.19 -15.58
N ARG A 152 -5.04 -45.01 -15.53
CA ARG A 152 -3.75 -44.84 -16.19
C ARG A 152 -3.95 -44.81 -17.71
N VAL A 153 -4.41 -43.68 -18.26
CA VAL A 153 -4.53 -43.40 -19.70
C VAL A 153 -3.22 -42.67 -20.06
N LEU A 154 -2.19 -43.23 -20.72
CA LEU A 154 -2.11 -43.95 -22.00
C LEU A 154 -0.80 -44.75 -22.13
N GLU A 155 -0.89 -45.84 -22.92
CA GLU A 155 0.15 -46.48 -23.75
C GLU A 155 1.57 -46.64 -23.18
N HIS A 156 1.88 -47.89 -22.79
CA HIS A 156 3.15 -48.42 -22.26
C HIS A 156 3.40 -48.16 -20.77
N ASP A 157 3.76 -49.23 -20.07
CA ASP A 157 4.10 -49.30 -18.65
C ASP A 157 4.92 -48.08 -18.16
N LEU A 158 4.24 -47.06 -17.62
CA LEU A 158 4.91 -46.02 -16.85
C LEU A 158 5.49 -46.70 -15.61
N THR A 159 6.82 -46.78 -15.57
CA THR A 159 7.56 -47.28 -14.40
C THR A 159 7.09 -46.52 -13.15
N ASP A 160 7.16 -47.16 -11.98
CA ASP A 160 6.80 -46.51 -10.72
C ASP A 160 7.59 -45.20 -10.51
N GLU A 161 8.79 -45.10 -11.09
CA GLU A 161 9.58 -43.87 -11.14
C GLU A 161 8.93 -42.76 -11.99
N ALA A 162 8.40 -43.09 -13.17
CA ALA A 162 7.72 -42.13 -14.03
C ALA A 162 6.41 -41.64 -13.38
N ARG A 163 5.68 -42.54 -12.70
CA ARG A 163 4.50 -42.19 -11.89
C ARG A 163 4.87 -41.28 -10.73
N ALA A 164 5.88 -41.64 -9.94
CA ALA A 164 6.35 -40.81 -8.83
C ALA A 164 6.88 -39.45 -9.32
N ARG A 165 7.45 -39.38 -10.53
CA ARG A 165 7.86 -38.12 -11.15
C ARG A 165 6.66 -37.27 -11.57
N ALA A 166 5.67 -37.85 -12.26
CA ALA A 166 4.46 -37.14 -12.67
C ALA A 166 3.64 -36.65 -11.48
N TRP A 167 3.50 -37.46 -10.42
CA TRP A 167 2.87 -37.06 -9.17
C TRP A 167 3.61 -35.90 -8.51
N ARG A 168 4.95 -35.98 -8.40
CA ARG A 168 5.77 -34.88 -7.88
C ARG A 168 5.61 -33.61 -8.71
N GLN A 169 5.59 -33.71 -10.04
CA GLN A 169 5.37 -32.56 -10.92
C GLN A 169 3.98 -31.95 -10.76
N ALA A 170 2.95 -32.77 -10.55
CA ALA A 170 1.60 -32.29 -10.29
C ALA A 170 1.49 -31.59 -8.93
N VAL A 171 2.09 -32.18 -7.88
CA VAL A 171 2.18 -31.57 -6.55
C VAL A 171 3.01 -30.28 -6.60
N GLU A 172 4.13 -30.27 -7.31
CA GLU A 172 4.98 -29.09 -7.52
C GLU A 172 4.25 -28.02 -8.32
N GLY A 173 3.44 -28.37 -9.32
CA GLY A 173 2.59 -27.44 -10.05
C GLY A 173 1.48 -26.83 -9.18
N LEU A 174 0.88 -27.65 -8.31
CA LEU A 174 -0.19 -27.22 -7.40
C LEU A 174 0.34 -26.36 -6.24
N ALA A 175 1.34 -26.84 -5.50
CA ALA A 175 1.92 -26.13 -4.37
C ALA A 175 2.78 -24.96 -4.86
N GLY A 176 3.72 -25.24 -5.77
CA GLY A 176 4.67 -24.33 -6.41
C GLY A 176 5.50 -23.48 -5.46
N PRO A 177 6.47 -22.71 -5.99
CA PRO A 177 7.26 -21.80 -5.18
C PRO A 177 6.44 -20.58 -4.72
N ASP A 178 6.81 -20.03 -3.56
CA ASP A 178 6.39 -18.69 -3.16
C ASP A 178 7.16 -17.69 -4.03
N VAL A 179 6.49 -17.09 -5.01
CA VAL A 179 7.10 -16.09 -5.90
C VAL A 179 6.95 -14.72 -5.23
N PRO A 180 8.05 -14.01 -4.92
CA PRO A 180 7.97 -12.70 -4.33
C PRO A 180 7.17 -11.77 -5.23
N VAL A 181 6.07 -11.26 -4.70
CA VAL A 181 5.20 -10.31 -5.41
C VAL A 181 5.64 -8.91 -5.04
N GLY A 182 5.78 -8.03 -6.03
CA GLY A 182 5.93 -6.60 -5.80
C GLY A 182 4.70 -5.98 -5.11
N THR A 183 4.68 -4.66 -5.00
CA THR A 183 3.53 -3.93 -4.45
C THR A 183 2.28 -4.19 -5.30
N VAL A 184 1.24 -4.79 -4.70
CA VAL A 184 -0.04 -5.10 -5.37
C VAL A 184 -0.71 -3.82 -5.85
N SER A 185 -0.83 -3.60 -7.16
CA SER A 185 -1.48 -2.40 -7.71
C SER A 185 -3.01 -2.49 -7.65
N ALA A 186 -3.69 -1.34 -7.62
CA ALA A 186 -5.14 -1.24 -7.67
C ALA A 186 -5.73 -1.89 -8.95
N ASP A 187 -5.00 -1.85 -10.07
CA ASP A 187 -5.44 -2.44 -11.35
C ASP A 187 -5.46 -3.97 -11.36
N GLN A 188 -4.80 -4.61 -10.38
CA GLN A 188 -4.68 -6.06 -10.30
C GLN A 188 -5.76 -6.72 -9.45
N VAL A 189 -6.62 -5.92 -8.82
CA VAL A 189 -7.67 -6.38 -7.90
C VAL A 189 -9.05 -5.90 -8.37
N PRO A 190 -10.13 -6.61 -8.00
CA PRO A 190 -11.48 -6.14 -8.25
C PRO A 190 -11.72 -4.72 -7.74
N GLY A 191 -12.58 -3.95 -8.41
CA GLY A 191 -12.79 -2.52 -8.12
C GLY A 191 -13.17 -2.20 -6.66
N SER A 192 -13.89 -3.10 -5.99
CA SER A 192 -14.21 -2.97 -4.56
C SER A 192 -12.98 -3.06 -3.63
N LEU A 193 -11.96 -3.83 -4.01
CA LEU A 193 -10.69 -3.92 -3.30
C LEU A 193 -9.72 -2.81 -3.75
N ALA A 194 -9.80 -2.38 -5.00
CA ALA A 194 -8.98 -1.30 -5.56
C ALA A 194 -9.14 0.02 -4.77
N LEU A 195 -10.38 0.34 -4.36
CA LEU A 195 -10.69 1.51 -3.53
C LEU A 195 -10.01 1.50 -2.15
N LEU A 196 -9.57 0.34 -1.66
CA LEU A 196 -8.84 0.21 -0.39
C LEU A 196 -7.33 0.36 -0.56
N LEU A 197 -6.84 0.30 -1.80
CA LEU A 197 -5.42 0.33 -2.17
C LEU A 197 -4.99 1.66 -2.78
N ASP A 198 -5.95 2.43 -3.32
CA ASP A 198 -5.72 3.79 -3.79
C ASP A 198 -5.27 4.67 -2.62
N ASP A 199 -4.34 5.59 -2.87
CA ASP A 199 -3.87 6.58 -1.90
C ASP A 199 -4.67 7.89 -1.98
N GLY A 200 -5.54 8.01 -2.99
CA GLY A 200 -6.38 9.17 -3.25
C GLY A 200 -7.71 9.20 -2.48
N VAL A 201 -8.35 10.38 -2.47
CA VAL A 201 -9.72 10.53 -1.95
C VAL A 201 -10.70 10.04 -3.02
N PRO A 202 -11.59 9.07 -2.73
CA PRO A 202 -12.60 8.61 -3.67
C PRO A 202 -13.46 9.77 -4.20
N HIS A 203 -13.90 9.68 -5.46
CA HIS A 203 -14.68 10.76 -6.08
C HIS A 203 -15.97 11.11 -5.31
N ALA A 204 -16.62 10.12 -4.70
CA ALA A 204 -17.81 10.33 -3.85
C ALA A 204 -17.54 11.21 -2.62
N LEU A 205 -16.28 11.32 -2.19
CA LEU A 205 -15.84 12.16 -1.06
C LEU A 205 -15.05 13.39 -1.55
N SER A 206 -14.95 13.59 -2.87
CA SER A 206 -14.32 14.78 -3.44
C SER A 206 -15.17 16.01 -3.11
N GLY A 207 -14.56 16.99 -2.46
CA GLY A 207 -15.26 18.19 -1.97
C GLY A 207 -15.88 18.06 -0.57
N HIS A 208 -15.79 16.91 0.11
CA HIS A 208 -16.19 16.82 1.52
C HIS A 208 -15.32 17.73 2.39
N ARG A 209 -15.95 18.44 3.33
CA ARG A 209 -15.25 19.32 4.28
C ARG A 209 -14.80 18.51 5.49
N TRP A 210 -13.58 17.98 5.42
CA TRP A 210 -12.95 17.24 6.53
C TRP A 210 -12.73 18.09 7.79
N LEU A 211 -12.51 19.39 7.58
CA LEU A 211 -12.23 20.38 8.61
C LEU A 211 -13.29 21.50 8.53
N PRO A 212 -14.49 21.31 9.13
CA PRO A 212 -15.53 22.34 9.10
C PRO A 212 -15.06 23.64 9.77
N PRO A 213 -15.49 24.82 9.28
CA PRO A 213 -14.99 26.12 9.76
C PRO A 213 -15.32 26.38 11.24
N GLY A 214 -16.39 25.78 11.77
CA GLY A 214 -16.75 25.87 13.18
C GLY A 214 -15.93 24.93 14.10
N GLY A 215 -15.19 23.98 13.54
CA GLY A 215 -14.33 23.06 14.30
C GLY A 215 -12.99 23.69 14.65
N ARG A 216 -12.35 23.25 15.74
CA ARG A 216 -11.06 23.81 16.19
C ARG A 216 -9.98 23.79 15.11
N ALA A 217 -9.80 22.67 14.42
CA ALA A 217 -8.81 22.56 13.34
C ALA A 217 -9.21 23.35 12.09
N GLY A 218 -10.51 23.40 11.73
CA GLY A 218 -11.00 24.22 10.62
C GLY A 218 -10.90 25.72 10.86
N ALA A 219 -11.14 26.18 12.09
CA ALA A 219 -10.93 27.57 12.49
C ALA A 219 -9.45 27.98 12.39
N ARG A 220 -8.51 27.05 12.68
CA ARG A 220 -7.08 27.29 12.50
C ARG A 220 -6.65 27.29 11.03
N LEU A 221 -7.24 26.43 10.21
CA LEU A 221 -7.05 26.47 8.76
C LEU A 221 -7.49 27.84 8.21
N ALA A 222 -8.71 28.27 8.54
CA ALA A 222 -9.25 29.56 8.10
C ALA A 222 -8.40 30.75 8.58
N ALA A 223 -7.97 30.76 9.85
CA ALA A 223 -7.10 31.81 10.37
C ALA A 223 -5.72 31.85 9.68
N CYS A 224 -5.20 30.69 9.26
CA CYS A 224 -3.95 30.62 8.49
C CYS A 224 -4.15 31.13 7.05
N GLU A 225 -5.25 30.76 6.40
CA GLU A 225 -5.60 31.26 5.07
C GLU A 225 -5.77 32.79 5.07
N GLU A 226 -6.50 33.32 6.05
CA GLU A 226 -6.71 34.76 6.27
C GLU A 226 -5.37 35.47 6.51
N ALA A 227 -4.51 34.95 7.39
CA ALA A 227 -3.21 35.55 7.67
C ALA A 227 -2.28 35.57 6.43
N VAL A 228 -2.33 34.53 5.58
CA VAL A 228 -1.58 34.50 4.32
C VAL A 228 -2.16 35.50 3.32
N GLU A 229 -3.49 35.60 3.23
CA GLU A 229 -4.16 36.56 2.35
C GLU A 229 -3.89 38.01 2.75
N ASP A 230 -3.95 38.32 4.05
CA ASP A 230 -3.57 39.62 4.62
C ASP A 230 -2.13 40.00 4.26
N ALA A 231 -1.19 39.05 4.39
CA ALA A 231 0.20 39.28 4.01
C ALA A 231 0.34 39.57 2.50
N VAL A 232 -0.36 38.84 1.64
CA VAL A 232 -0.35 39.05 0.17
C VAL A 232 -0.93 40.40 -0.20
N GLU A 233 -2.04 40.79 0.42
CA GLU A 233 -2.70 42.07 0.19
C GLU A 233 -1.83 43.23 0.71
N GLY A 234 -1.20 43.06 1.88
CA GLY A 234 -0.20 43.99 2.40
C GLY A 234 0.98 44.18 1.45
N TYR A 235 1.51 43.09 0.89
CA TYR A 235 2.57 43.14 -0.11
C TYR A 235 2.15 43.93 -1.36
N ARG A 236 0.94 43.68 -1.90
CA ARG A 236 0.43 44.41 -3.07
C ARG A 236 0.33 45.91 -2.83
N ARG A 237 -0.10 46.33 -1.63
CA ARG A 237 -0.19 47.74 -1.23
C ARG A 237 1.19 48.40 -1.08
N VAL A 238 2.17 47.68 -0.57
CA VAL A 238 3.54 48.19 -0.33
C VAL A 238 4.38 48.23 -1.61
N ARG A 239 4.22 47.26 -2.52
CA ARG A 239 5.00 47.15 -3.76
C ARG A 239 4.85 48.37 -4.69
N GLY A 240 3.67 48.97 -4.77
CA GLY A 240 3.35 50.02 -5.74
C GLY A 240 3.99 51.39 -5.47
N PRO A 241 3.86 52.35 -6.42
CA PRO A 241 4.35 53.72 -6.24
C PRO A 241 3.69 54.43 -5.05
N ALA A 242 2.46 54.04 -4.70
CA ALA A 242 1.77 54.53 -3.50
C ALA A 242 2.48 54.11 -2.19
N GLY A 243 3.08 52.91 -2.15
CA GLY A 243 3.89 52.46 -1.02
C GLY A 243 5.08 53.40 -0.77
N LEU A 244 5.81 53.75 -1.83
CA LEU A 244 6.96 54.64 -1.74
C LEU A 244 6.58 56.12 -1.60
N LEU A 245 5.59 56.65 -2.33
CA LEU A 245 5.36 58.09 -2.41
C LEU A 245 4.26 58.58 -1.46
N THR A 246 3.11 57.91 -1.43
CA THR A 246 1.90 58.43 -0.76
C THR A 246 1.71 57.97 0.68
N GLY A 247 2.44 56.94 1.11
CA GLY A 247 2.45 56.47 2.49
C GLY A 247 1.40 55.41 2.76
N ALA A 248 0.78 54.87 1.71
CA ALA A 248 -0.20 53.78 1.78
C ALA A 248 0.32 52.55 2.54
N GLY A 249 1.64 52.32 2.54
CA GLY A 249 2.28 51.23 3.28
C GLY A 249 2.58 51.53 4.76
N ARG A 250 2.32 52.73 5.28
CA ARG A 250 2.73 53.13 6.65
C ARG A 250 2.03 52.33 7.76
N HIS A 251 0.82 51.86 7.49
CA HIS A 251 -0.01 51.11 8.45
C HIS A 251 0.02 49.60 8.20
N VAL A 252 0.77 49.13 7.18
CA VAL A 252 0.86 47.71 6.84
C VAL A 252 2.02 47.12 7.64
N ASP A 253 1.73 46.18 8.55
CA ASP A 253 2.74 45.44 9.30
C ASP A 253 3.10 44.14 8.58
N LEU A 254 3.72 44.25 7.40
CA LEU A 254 4.07 43.10 6.57
C LEU A 254 4.93 42.04 7.30
N PRO A 255 5.92 42.42 8.14
CA PRO A 255 6.66 41.46 8.97
C PRO A 255 5.77 40.77 10.01
N GLY A 256 4.87 41.54 10.64
CA GLY A 256 3.90 41.01 11.60
C GLY A 256 2.88 40.07 10.97
N ASP A 257 2.45 40.34 9.73
CA ASP A 257 1.52 39.49 8.99
C ASP A 257 2.19 38.17 8.56
N VAL A 258 3.46 38.22 8.14
CA VAL A 258 4.25 37.00 7.87
C VAL A 258 4.49 36.18 9.15
N GLU A 259 4.82 36.83 10.28
CA GLU A 259 4.93 36.15 11.57
C GLU A 259 3.59 35.57 12.05
N ARG A 260 2.47 36.28 11.80
CA ARG A 260 1.12 35.79 12.09
C ARG A 260 0.79 34.55 11.26
N ALA A 261 1.06 34.57 9.96
CA ALA A 261 0.86 33.43 9.08
C ALA A 261 1.68 32.21 9.52
N ALA A 262 2.96 32.39 9.86
CA ALA A 262 3.80 31.32 10.40
C ALA A 262 3.29 30.80 11.76
N GLY A 263 2.84 31.69 12.63
CA GLY A 263 2.26 31.34 13.93
C GLY A 263 0.95 30.57 13.82
N GLU A 264 0.05 30.96 12.91
CA GLU A 264 -1.19 30.21 12.66
C GLU A 264 -0.91 28.86 11.97
N LEU A 265 0.09 28.78 11.10
CA LEU A 265 0.53 27.51 10.52
C LEU A 265 1.06 26.54 11.60
N ASP A 266 1.85 27.02 12.56
CA ASP A 266 2.31 26.20 13.70
C ASP A 266 1.13 25.72 14.56
N ARG A 267 0.14 26.59 14.81
CA ARG A 267 -1.07 26.25 15.56
C ARG A 267 -1.95 25.25 14.80
N PHE A 268 -2.07 25.40 13.49
CA PHE A 268 -2.80 24.45 12.64
C PHE A 268 -2.11 23.09 12.64
N ARG A 269 -0.78 23.05 12.43
CA ARG A 269 0.03 21.83 12.56
C ARG A 269 -0.18 21.16 13.92
N ALA A 270 -0.13 21.93 15.01
CA ALA A 270 -0.34 21.38 16.36
C ALA A 270 -1.75 20.79 16.53
N ALA A 271 -2.78 21.44 15.99
CA ALA A 271 -4.14 20.91 16.01
C ALA A 271 -4.28 19.61 15.19
N VAL A 272 -3.62 19.52 14.03
CA VAL A 272 -3.59 18.31 13.21
C VAL A 272 -2.80 17.18 13.89
N ALA A 273 -1.64 17.48 14.47
CA ALA A 273 -0.84 16.51 15.22
C ALA A 273 -1.64 15.95 16.43
N ASP A 274 -2.34 16.84 17.14
CA ASP A 274 -3.21 16.47 18.25
C ASP A 274 -4.38 15.58 17.77
N ALA A 275 -4.98 15.85 16.61
CA ALA A 275 -5.99 14.99 16.00
C ALA A 275 -5.44 13.62 15.56
N PHE A 276 -4.24 13.57 14.97
CA PHE A 276 -3.59 12.33 14.56
C PHE A 276 -3.24 11.43 15.75
N GLY A 277 -3.03 12.00 16.94
CA GLY A 277 -2.79 11.28 18.18
C GLY A 277 -4.03 10.62 18.82
N VAL A 278 -5.25 10.99 18.43
CA VAL A 278 -6.49 10.50 19.05
C VAL A 278 -6.83 9.07 18.67
N ALA A 279 -6.67 8.73 17.39
CA ALA A 279 -7.18 7.48 16.84
C ALA A 279 -6.02 6.53 16.48
N GLY A 280 -5.96 5.40 17.19
CA GLY A 280 -5.08 4.29 16.87
C GLY A 280 -5.88 3.00 16.86
N GLY A 281 -5.56 2.10 15.91
CA GLY A 281 -6.12 0.76 15.85
C GLY A 281 -7.09 0.50 14.68
N PRO A 282 -7.73 -0.68 14.67
CA PRO A 282 -8.44 -1.21 13.51
C PRO A 282 -9.80 -0.55 13.24
N ARG A 283 -10.39 0.13 14.22
CA ARG A 283 -11.65 0.87 14.07
C ARG A 283 -11.69 2.02 15.08
N PRO A 284 -12.00 3.26 14.67
CA PRO A 284 -12.26 4.32 15.63
C PRO A 284 -13.52 3.97 16.44
N THR A 285 -13.39 3.92 17.76
CA THR A 285 -14.52 3.75 18.69
C THR A 285 -15.48 4.94 18.60
N ALA A 286 -16.69 4.81 19.15
CA ALA A 286 -17.62 5.94 19.22
C ALA A 286 -17.01 7.13 20.00
N GLU A 287 -16.25 6.82 21.06
CA GLU A 287 -15.49 7.80 21.84
C GLU A 287 -14.39 8.47 21.00
N GLN A 288 -13.59 7.71 20.25
CA GLN A 288 -12.58 8.29 19.35
C GLN A 288 -13.22 9.14 18.23
N ARG A 289 -14.39 8.77 17.71
CA ARG A 289 -15.14 9.62 16.76
C ARG A 289 -15.62 10.91 17.42
N SER A 290 -16.09 10.85 18.67
CA SER A 290 -16.45 12.05 19.44
C SER A 290 -15.23 12.94 19.64
N LEU A 291 -14.09 12.37 20.06
CA LEU A 291 -12.85 13.11 20.25
C LEU A 291 -12.34 13.74 18.95
N LEU A 292 -12.41 13.03 17.81
CA LEU A 292 -12.07 13.61 16.51
C LEU A 292 -12.98 14.81 16.17
N ARG A 293 -14.29 14.69 16.45
CA ARG A 293 -15.24 15.80 16.30
C ARG A 293 -14.91 16.97 17.23
N ASP A 294 -14.53 16.71 18.48
CA ASP A 294 -14.10 17.72 19.45
C ASP A 294 -12.81 18.44 18.99
N ARG A 295 -11.94 17.75 18.24
CA ARG A 295 -10.76 18.33 17.59
C ARG A 295 -11.09 19.07 16.28
N GLY A 296 -12.35 19.04 15.85
CA GLY A 296 -12.82 19.72 14.66
C GLY A 296 -12.61 18.94 13.36
N VAL A 297 -12.52 17.61 13.43
CA VAL A 297 -12.52 16.71 12.28
C VAL A 297 -13.90 16.08 12.14
N GLU A 298 -14.52 16.22 10.97
CA GLU A 298 -15.83 15.65 10.69
C GLU A 298 -15.74 14.48 9.71
N LEU A 299 -16.09 13.29 10.21
CA LEU A 299 -16.14 12.07 9.41
C LEU A 299 -17.57 11.83 8.91
N PRO A 300 -17.77 11.72 7.58
CA PRO A 300 -19.07 11.39 7.04
C PRO A 300 -19.39 9.90 7.30
N GLU A 301 -20.63 9.52 6.99
CA GLU A 301 -20.98 8.10 6.94
C GLU A 301 -20.22 7.39 5.81
N LEU A 302 -19.97 6.09 5.99
CA LEU A 302 -19.27 5.28 4.98
C LEU A 302 -20.05 5.30 3.65
N PRO A 303 -19.38 5.56 2.51
CA PRO A 303 -19.99 5.46 1.20
C PRO A 303 -20.64 4.09 0.99
N ARG A 304 -21.80 4.06 0.32
CA ARG A 304 -22.58 2.83 0.12
C ARG A 304 -21.86 1.81 -0.77
N GLU A 305 -20.91 2.27 -1.57
CA GLU A 305 -20.09 1.46 -2.48
C GLU A 305 -19.08 0.59 -1.70
N ILE A 306 -18.70 0.99 -0.49
CA ILE A 306 -17.67 0.32 0.30
C ILE A 306 -18.31 -0.23 1.58
N THR A 307 -18.81 -1.46 1.49
CA THR A 307 -19.41 -2.16 2.62
C THR A 307 -18.57 -3.35 3.05
N ARG A 308 -18.59 -3.65 4.35
CA ARG A 308 -18.03 -4.88 4.90
C ARG A 308 -18.59 -6.13 4.21
N ALA A 309 -19.88 -6.10 3.85
CA ALA A 309 -20.56 -7.20 3.17
C ALA A 309 -19.98 -7.48 1.77
N GLY A 310 -19.49 -6.45 1.07
CA GLY A 310 -18.91 -6.59 -0.27
C GLY A 310 -17.47 -7.12 -0.30
N ILE A 311 -16.72 -7.03 0.80
CA ILE A 311 -15.29 -7.44 0.83
C ILE A 311 -15.14 -8.95 0.71
N VAL A 312 -15.96 -9.72 1.43
CA VAL A 312 -15.81 -11.18 1.48
C VAL A 312 -16.07 -11.83 0.11
N PRO A 313 -17.16 -11.49 -0.62
CA PRO A 313 -17.34 -11.93 -2.00
C PRO A 313 -16.20 -11.48 -2.90
N ALA A 314 -15.74 -10.23 -2.81
CA ALA A 314 -14.65 -9.73 -3.65
C ALA A 314 -13.33 -10.48 -3.42
N LEU A 315 -13.00 -10.82 -2.16
CA LEU A 315 -11.82 -11.61 -1.83
C LEU A 315 -11.94 -13.05 -2.32
N ARG A 316 -13.14 -13.65 -2.23
CA ARG A 316 -13.43 -14.98 -2.76
C ARG A 316 -13.25 -15.00 -4.28
N ASP A 317 -13.89 -14.08 -4.99
CA ASP A 317 -13.86 -14.00 -6.45
C ASP A 317 -12.43 -13.73 -6.94
N HIS A 318 -11.69 -12.86 -6.26
CA HIS A 318 -10.27 -12.64 -6.57
C HIS A 318 -9.42 -13.91 -6.35
N THR A 319 -9.65 -14.63 -5.26
CA THR A 319 -8.93 -15.89 -4.98
C THR A 319 -9.26 -16.95 -6.04
N HIS A 320 -10.53 -17.08 -6.42
CA HIS A 320 -10.97 -17.97 -7.50
C HIS A 320 -10.36 -17.59 -8.85
N ASP A 321 -10.29 -16.31 -9.19
CA ASP A 321 -9.65 -15.84 -10.42
C ASP A 321 -8.15 -16.16 -10.46
N LEU A 322 -7.44 -15.95 -9.33
CA LEU A 322 -6.02 -16.30 -9.23
C LEU A 322 -5.78 -17.81 -9.40
N ILE A 323 -6.63 -18.65 -8.80
CA ILE A 323 -6.55 -20.11 -8.95
C ILE A 323 -6.95 -20.54 -10.37
N GLY A 324 -8.00 -19.94 -10.94
CA GLY A 324 -8.47 -20.21 -12.31
C GLY A 324 -7.45 -19.87 -13.39
N LYS A 325 -6.53 -18.93 -13.11
CA LYS A 325 -5.35 -18.62 -13.94
C LYS A 325 -4.23 -19.68 -13.86
N GLY A 326 -4.42 -20.74 -13.06
CA GLY A 326 -3.44 -21.81 -12.89
C GLY A 326 -2.24 -21.41 -12.03
N LEU A 327 -2.36 -20.41 -11.17
CA LEU A 327 -1.27 -20.03 -10.26
C LEU A 327 -1.12 -21.05 -9.13
N PRO A 328 0.12 -21.41 -8.74
CA PRO A 328 0.33 -22.30 -7.59
C PRO A 328 -0.17 -21.70 -6.28
N LEU A 329 -0.60 -22.55 -5.35
CA LEU A 329 -1.18 -22.17 -4.07
C LEU A 329 -0.28 -21.23 -3.26
N ARG A 330 1.05 -21.48 -3.23
CA ARG A 330 1.99 -20.59 -2.54
C ARG A 330 2.09 -19.21 -3.19
N SER A 331 2.04 -19.13 -4.52
CA SER A 331 2.02 -17.85 -5.24
C SER A 331 0.73 -17.07 -4.99
N VAL A 332 -0.42 -17.74 -4.97
CA VAL A 332 -1.71 -17.11 -4.61
C VAL A 332 -1.66 -16.61 -3.16
N ALA A 333 -1.15 -17.41 -2.23
CA ALA A 333 -0.97 -17.02 -0.84
C ALA A 333 -0.02 -15.82 -0.67
N ALA A 334 1.04 -15.72 -1.48
CA ALA A 334 1.97 -14.59 -1.50
C ALA A 334 1.26 -13.28 -1.90
N ARG A 335 0.46 -13.32 -2.97
CA ARG A 335 -0.33 -12.18 -3.46
C ARG A 335 -1.36 -11.73 -2.42
N LEU A 336 -2.07 -12.67 -1.80
CA LEU A 336 -3.02 -12.38 -0.73
C LEU A 336 -2.34 -11.86 0.54
N SER A 337 -1.12 -12.34 0.85
CA SER A 337 -0.31 -11.79 1.95
C SER A 337 0.13 -10.35 1.66
N ALA A 338 0.52 -10.05 0.42
CA ALA A 338 0.87 -8.69 0.00
C ALA A 338 -0.34 -7.75 0.03
N LEU A 339 -1.51 -8.23 -0.40
CA LEU A 339 -2.79 -7.52 -0.26
C LEU A 339 -3.11 -7.26 1.23
N SER A 340 -2.94 -8.28 2.07
CA SER A 340 -3.14 -8.18 3.52
C SER A 340 -2.25 -7.12 4.15
N ALA A 341 -0.96 -7.10 3.79
CA ALA A 341 0.00 -6.11 4.28
C ALA A 341 -0.34 -4.70 3.81
N ARG A 342 -0.73 -4.53 2.53
CA ARG A 342 -1.04 -3.21 1.96
C ARG A 342 -2.36 -2.63 2.50
N THR A 343 -3.34 -3.48 2.77
CA THR A 343 -4.63 -3.06 3.33
C THR A 343 -4.59 -2.88 4.84
N ALA A 344 -3.58 -3.36 5.56
CA ALA A 344 -3.48 -3.21 7.00
C ALA A 344 -3.56 -1.73 7.43
N PRO A 345 -4.41 -1.37 8.41
CA PRO A 345 -4.47 -0.01 8.93
C PRO A 345 -3.19 0.30 9.72
N VAL A 346 -2.50 1.36 9.32
CA VAL A 346 -1.24 1.79 9.96
C VAL A 346 -1.52 2.67 11.20
N GLY A 347 -2.69 3.32 11.22
CA GLY A 347 -3.13 4.24 12.26
C GLY A 347 -2.61 5.66 12.02
N SER A 348 -3.37 6.67 12.44
CA SER A 348 -3.04 8.07 12.14
C SER A 348 -1.76 8.57 12.81
N ALA A 349 -1.33 7.94 13.91
CA ALA A 349 -0.06 8.29 14.56
C ALA A 349 1.17 8.03 13.66
N ALA A 350 1.12 7.05 12.75
CA ALA A 350 2.20 6.80 11.80
C ALA A 350 2.37 7.95 10.79
N ARG A 351 1.32 8.77 10.58
CA ARG A 351 1.34 9.95 9.70
C ARG A 351 2.04 11.15 10.34
N LEU A 352 2.35 11.12 11.64
CA LEU A 352 3.09 12.19 12.33
C LEU A 352 4.48 12.40 11.72
N ALA A 353 5.20 11.33 11.38
CA ALA A 353 6.50 11.43 10.71
C ALA A 353 6.38 12.11 9.34
N ARG A 354 5.26 11.91 8.62
CA ARG A 354 4.99 12.59 7.35
C ARG A 354 4.63 14.06 7.57
N LEU A 355 3.83 14.36 8.59
CA LEU A 355 3.52 15.73 9.01
C LEU A 355 4.81 16.50 9.37
N ASP A 356 5.75 15.86 10.05
CA ASP A 356 7.07 16.40 10.38
C ASP A 356 7.95 16.63 9.14
N ALA A 357 7.88 15.74 8.15
CA ALA A 357 8.61 15.93 6.90
C ALA A 357 8.06 17.12 6.08
N LEU A 358 6.74 17.29 6.03
CA LEU A 358 6.09 18.40 5.32
C LEU A 358 6.34 19.72 6.05
N CYS A 359 6.00 19.78 7.33
CA CYS A 359 6.06 21.00 8.14
C CYS A 359 6.80 20.75 9.44
N GLY A 360 8.12 20.56 9.42
CA GLY A 360 8.89 20.30 10.64
C GLY A 360 8.68 21.36 11.74
N PRO A 361 8.81 21.01 13.04
CA PRO A 361 8.49 21.92 14.15
C PRO A 361 9.37 23.17 14.20
N GLU A 362 10.56 23.12 13.61
CA GLU A 362 11.49 24.24 13.52
C GLU A 362 11.28 25.11 12.26
N ARG A 363 10.53 24.61 11.28
CA ARG A 363 10.29 25.30 10.00
C ARG A 363 9.46 26.57 10.16
N PRO A 364 8.33 26.60 10.90
CA PRO A 364 7.59 27.83 11.16
C PRO A 364 8.30 28.76 12.16
N ARG A 365 9.35 28.28 12.86
CA ARG A 365 10.11 29.04 13.86
C ARG A 365 11.41 29.64 13.34
N ARG A 366 11.87 29.26 12.15
CA ARG A 366 12.97 29.94 11.44
C ARG A 366 12.44 31.31 10.98
N PRO A 367 12.87 32.41 11.58
CA PRO A 367 12.21 33.71 11.40
C PRO A 367 12.38 34.22 9.96
N THR A 368 11.30 34.19 9.17
CA THR A 368 11.22 34.67 7.78
C THR A 368 11.12 36.19 7.65
N ALA A 369 10.84 36.92 8.75
CA ALA A 369 10.70 38.37 8.72
C ALA A 369 12.03 39.13 8.76
N ARG A 370 13.11 38.61 9.38
CA ARG A 370 14.31 39.41 9.74
C ARG A 370 15.36 39.57 8.62
N HIS A 371 14.99 39.33 7.36
CA HIS A 371 15.93 39.42 6.24
C HIS A 371 16.32 40.85 5.88
N PRO A 372 17.61 41.17 5.71
CA PRO A 372 18.03 42.55 5.47
C PRO A 372 17.40 43.11 4.19
N PHE A 373 16.82 44.32 4.31
CA PHE A 373 16.24 45.04 3.17
C PHE A 373 17.34 45.76 2.40
N LEU A 374 17.63 45.27 1.19
CA LEU A 374 18.68 45.80 0.33
C LEU A 374 18.05 46.49 -0.87
N ALA A 375 18.15 47.81 -0.94
CA ALA A 375 17.63 48.57 -2.06
C ALA A 375 18.76 49.35 -2.76
N GLY A 376 18.82 49.27 -4.09
CA GLY A 376 19.76 50.07 -4.89
C GLY A 376 21.00 49.36 -5.43
N GLY A 377 21.03 48.02 -5.43
CA GLY A 377 22.08 47.25 -6.08
C GLY A 377 23.49 47.53 -5.54
N PRO A 378 24.55 47.20 -6.31
CA PRO A 378 25.92 47.43 -5.88
C PRO A 378 26.21 48.93 -5.81
N ARG A 379 26.89 49.36 -4.73
CA ARG A 379 27.32 50.74 -4.48
C ARG A 379 27.93 51.46 -5.70
N PRO A 380 28.83 50.86 -6.52
CA PRO A 380 29.39 51.54 -7.69
C PRO A 380 28.37 51.82 -8.79
N ALA A 381 27.39 50.93 -9.00
CA ALA A 381 26.35 51.15 -10.00
C ALA A 381 25.43 52.31 -9.60
N ALA A 382 25.05 52.37 -8.31
CA ALA A 382 24.25 53.47 -7.78
C ALA A 382 24.97 54.82 -7.94
N PHE A 383 26.29 54.87 -7.69
CA PHE A 383 27.12 56.06 -7.91
C PHE A 383 27.19 56.48 -9.37
N ALA A 384 27.46 55.54 -10.29
CA ALA A 384 27.60 55.83 -11.71
C ALA A 384 26.29 56.32 -12.34
N VAL A 385 25.18 55.65 -12.04
CA VAL A 385 23.87 55.99 -12.61
C VAL A 385 23.37 57.35 -12.10
N THR A 386 23.50 57.65 -10.80
CA THR A 386 23.13 58.98 -10.31
C THR A 386 24.08 60.07 -10.80
N GLY A 387 25.37 59.74 -11.00
CA GLY A 387 26.34 60.64 -11.60
C GLY A 387 25.98 61.03 -13.02
N VAL A 388 25.61 60.07 -13.88
CA VAL A 388 25.17 60.34 -15.27
C VAL A 388 23.90 61.19 -15.30
N LEU A 389 22.90 60.88 -14.47
CA LEU A 389 21.65 61.66 -14.43
C LEU A 389 21.86 63.07 -13.87
N ALA A 390 22.70 63.24 -12.86
CA ALA A 390 23.05 64.57 -12.36
C ALA A 390 23.89 65.37 -13.37
N LEU A 391 24.76 64.70 -14.13
CA LEU A 391 25.52 65.30 -15.22
C LEU A 391 24.57 65.85 -16.29
N LEU A 392 23.62 65.05 -16.76
CA LEU A 392 22.61 65.47 -17.74
C LEU A 392 21.77 66.67 -17.27
N ALA A 393 21.44 66.75 -15.98
CA ALA A 393 20.74 67.91 -15.40
C ALA A 393 21.66 69.13 -15.23
N GLY A 394 22.97 68.91 -15.08
CA GLY A 394 23.99 69.94 -14.92
C GLY A 394 24.40 70.62 -16.22
N VAL A 395 24.12 70.07 -17.40
CA VAL A 395 24.51 70.61 -18.73
C VAL A 395 23.87 71.98 -19.04
N TRP A 396 23.00 72.50 -18.18
CA TRP A 396 22.44 73.85 -18.31
C TRP A 396 23.47 74.95 -17.94
N PRO A 397 23.80 75.91 -18.82
CA PRO A 397 24.90 76.87 -18.62
C PRO A 397 24.87 77.69 -17.32
N VAL A 398 23.69 78.18 -16.93
CA VAL A 398 23.52 79.02 -15.72
C VAL A 398 22.87 78.25 -14.57
N LEU A 399 21.77 77.56 -14.82
CA LEU A 399 21.01 76.83 -13.79
C LEU A 399 21.63 75.48 -13.41
N GLY A 400 22.54 74.93 -14.22
CA GLY A 400 23.11 73.59 -14.05
C GLY A 400 23.93 73.41 -12.77
N TRP A 401 24.59 74.48 -12.31
CA TRP A 401 25.33 74.52 -11.04
C TRP A 401 24.45 74.18 -9.82
N ALA A 402 23.17 74.54 -9.86
CA ALA A 402 22.21 74.22 -8.80
C ALA A 402 21.41 72.94 -9.12
N LEU A 403 20.98 72.77 -10.37
CA LEU A 403 20.10 71.67 -10.78
C LEU A 403 20.78 70.30 -10.73
N GLY A 404 22.05 70.19 -11.13
CA GLY A 404 22.80 68.93 -11.07
C GLY A 404 22.90 68.36 -9.65
N PRO A 405 23.45 69.11 -8.68
CA PRO A 405 23.47 68.69 -7.27
C PRO A 405 22.07 68.45 -6.69
N ALA A 406 21.06 69.23 -7.08
CA ALA A 406 19.68 69.03 -6.63
C ALA A 406 19.11 67.66 -7.04
N VAL A 407 19.42 67.18 -8.25
CA VAL A 407 19.05 65.81 -8.69
C VAL A 407 19.76 64.74 -7.84
N GLY A 408 21.02 64.97 -7.46
CA GLY A 408 21.76 64.12 -6.52
C GLY A 408 21.13 64.06 -5.12
N VAL A 409 20.72 65.21 -4.59
CA VAL A 409 20.00 65.31 -3.31
C VAL A 409 18.63 64.64 -3.40
N LEU A 410 17.89 64.80 -4.50
CA LEU A 410 16.63 64.11 -4.74
C LEU A 410 16.80 62.59 -4.73
N ALA A 411 17.83 62.06 -5.43
CA ALA A 411 18.13 60.63 -5.46
C ALA A 411 18.51 60.09 -4.07
N ALA A 412 19.30 60.84 -3.29
CA ALA A 412 19.65 60.49 -1.92
C ALA A 412 18.43 60.56 -0.98
N GLY A 413 17.56 61.56 -1.16
CA GLY A 413 16.31 61.73 -0.42
C GLY A 413 15.33 60.59 -0.66
N LEU A 414 15.16 60.16 -1.91
CA LEU A 414 14.36 58.98 -2.26
C LEU A 414 14.95 57.70 -1.65
N ALA A 415 16.29 57.52 -1.69
CA ALA A 415 16.94 56.38 -1.04
C ALA A 415 16.79 56.39 0.50
N HIS A 416 16.79 57.57 1.13
CA HIS A 416 16.50 57.71 2.55
C HIS A 416 15.02 57.40 2.85
N LEU A 417 14.11 57.82 1.97
CA LEU A 417 12.68 57.54 2.07
C LEU A 417 12.40 56.03 1.96
N MET A 418 13.06 55.32 1.04
CA MET A 418 13.02 53.85 0.95
C MET A 418 13.48 53.18 2.25
N LEU A 419 14.48 53.75 2.94
CA LEU A 419 14.99 53.20 4.21
C LEU A 419 13.98 53.43 5.34
N ARG A 420 13.31 54.60 5.37
CA ARG A 420 12.28 54.93 6.36
C ARG A 420 11.01 54.11 6.15
N ARG A 421 10.64 53.84 4.91
CA ARG A 421 9.43 53.08 4.54
C ARG A 421 9.70 51.59 4.28
N ARG A 422 10.84 51.06 4.73
CA ARG A 422 11.23 49.66 4.47
C ARG A 422 10.12 48.68 4.91
N PRO A 423 9.79 47.67 4.10
CA PRO A 423 8.79 46.65 4.46
C PRO A 423 9.23 45.82 5.65
N ASN A 424 10.54 45.70 5.90
CA ASN A 424 11.06 44.93 7.03
C ASN A 424 11.11 45.73 8.36
N ARG A 425 10.10 46.55 8.61
CA ARG A 425 9.97 47.25 9.89
C ARG A 425 8.51 47.28 10.28
N SER A 426 8.21 46.71 11.44
CA SER A 426 6.87 46.81 12.02
C SER A 426 6.60 48.27 12.44
N PRO A 427 5.38 48.81 12.23
CA PRO A 427 5.01 50.16 12.66
C PRO A 427 5.27 50.42 14.15
N ASP A 428 5.11 49.38 14.98
CA ASP A 428 5.29 49.43 16.43
C ASP A 428 6.77 49.27 16.86
N GLY A 429 7.68 49.06 15.92
CA GLY A 429 9.12 48.92 16.18
C GLY A 429 9.54 47.59 16.82
N ARG A 430 8.60 46.65 17.02
CA ARG A 430 8.88 45.31 17.58
C ARG A 430 9.85 44.49 16.71
N ILE A 431 9.72 44.64 15.40
CA ILE A 431 10.55 43.95 14.40
C ILE A 431 11.26 45.02 13.60
N ASP A 432 12.59 45.03 13.68
CA ASP A 432 13.41 45.87 12.83
C ASP A 432 14.48 45.02 12.14
N GLY A 433 14.26 44.78 10.85
CA GLY A 433 15.30 44.23 10.00
C GLY A 433 16.30 45.31 9.63
N SER A 434 17.58 44.94 9.64
CA SER A 434 18.62 45.83 9.11
C SER A 434 18.37 46.12 7.62
N GLY A 435 18.87 47.26 7.13
CA GLY A 435 18.70 47.61 5.73
C GLY A 435 19.78 48.57 5.24
N ALA A 436 20.06 48.49 3.94
CA ALA A 436 20.99 49.38 3.27
C ALA A 436 20.37 49.84 1.95
N THR A 437 20.24 51.16 1.80
CA THR A 437 19.62 51.76 0.60
C THR A 437 20.60 52.50 -0.29
N GLY A 438 21.90 52.53 0.03
CA GLY A 438 22.91 53.19 -0.82
C GLY A 438 22.71 54.70 -0.97
N ALA A 439 22.18 55.41 0.05
CA ALA A 439 21.98 56.86 -0.02
C ALA A 439 23.31 57.64 -0.17
N ALA A 440 24.35 57.24 0.54
CA ALA A 440 25.68 57.87 0.48
C ALA A 440 26.33 57.83 -0.92
N PRO A 441 26.44 56.67 -1.62
CA PRO A 441 27.00 56.65 -2.97
C PRO A 441 26.16 57.42 -3.98
N ARG A 442 24.83 57.46 -3.83
CA ARG A 442 23.95 58.25 -4.71
C ARG A 442 24.18 59.76 -4.56
N LEU A 443 24.36 60.23 -3.33
CA LEU A 443 24.68 61.63 -3.03
C LEU A 443 26.04 62.01 -3.62
N LEU A 444 27.08 61.21 -3.35
CA LEU A 444 28.44 61.47 -3.84
C LEU A 444 28.50 61.45 -5.37
N GLY A 445 27.87 60.46 -6.00
CA GLY A 445 27.79 60.37 -7.47
C GLY A 445 27.03 61.55 -8.07
N GLY A 446 25.90 61.93 -7.47
CA GLY A 446 25.09 63.04 -7.94
C GLY A 446 25.77 64.40 -7.81
N VAL A 447 26.50 64.67 -6.72
CA VAL A 447 27.26 65.92 -6.56
C VAL A 447 28.40 65.98 -7.57
N LEU A 448 29.21 64.92 -7.69
CA LEU A 448 30.34 64.89 -8.62
C LEU A 448 29.89 64.95 -10.09
N GLY A 449 28.86 64.19 -10.45
CA GLY A 449 28.27 64.20 -11.78
C GLY A 449 27.64 65.55 -12.13
N GLY A 450 26.91 66.15 -11.19
CA GLY A 450 26.30 67.47 -11.37
C GLY A 450 27.33 68.59 -11.58
N LEU A 451 28.42 68.58 -10.81
CA LEU A 451 29.52 69.53 -10.99
C LEU A 451 30.22 69.34 -12.35
N ALA A 452 30.50 68.10 -12.74
CA ALA A 452 31.08 67.81 -14.06
C ALA A 452 30.15 68.24 -15.21
N GLY A 453 28.83 68.05 -15.05
CA GLY A 453 27.81 68.50 -16.00
C GLY A 453 27.75 70.02 -16.13
N ALA A 454 27.84 70.76 -15.01
CA ALA A 454 27.85 72.22 -15.01
C ALA A 454 29.08 72.80 -15.73
N VAL A 455 30.26 72.20 -15.50
CA VAL A 455 31.49 72.55 -16.23
C VAL A 455 31.30 72.29 -17.72
N LEU A 456 30.78 71.12 -18.10
CA LEU A 456 30.56 70.76 -19.50
C LEU A 456 29.52 71.66 -20.20
N GLY A 457 28.44 72.01 -19.50
CA GLY A 457 27.39 72.91 -19.99
C GLY A 457 27.89 74.35 -20.21
N HIS A 458 28.85 74.80 -19.40
CA HIS A 458 29.50 76.10 -19.57
C HIS A 458 30.37 76.14 -20.84
N PHE A 459 30.99 75.03 -21.23
CA PHE A 459 31.82 74.95 -22.44
C PHE A 459 31.04 74.69 -23.74
N LEU A 460 29.94 73.93 -23.67
CA LEU A 460 29.17 73.53 -24.86
C LEU A 460 28.06 74.51 -25.26
N GLU A 461 27.69 75.44 -24.37
CA GLU A 461 26.60 76.42 -24.55
C GLU A 461 25.34 75.85 -25.24
N PRO A 462 24.77 74.74 -24.74
CA PRO A 462 23.62 74.12 -25.38
C PRO A 462 22.38 75.03 -25.36
N PRO A 463 21.47 74.90 -26.33
CA PRO A 463 20.20 75.62 -26.33
C PRO A 463 19.40 75.38 -25.04
N VAL A 464 18.71 76.41 -24.56
CA VAL A 464 17.93 76.39 -23.30
C VAL A 464 16.93 75.23 -23.23
N TRP A 465 16.30 74.88 -24.36
CA TRP A 465 15.35 73.76 -24.42
C TRP A 465 16.02 72.40 -24.15
N ALA A 466 17.29 72.23 -24.51
CA ALA A 466 18.03 71.00 -24.28
C ALA A 466 18.31 70.79 -22.77
N GLY A 467 18.58 71.87 -22.04
CA GLY A 467 18.70 71.84 -20.59
C GLY A 467 17.38 71.47 -19.91
N ALA A 468 16.25 71.97 -20.40
CA ALA A 468 14.92 71.65 -19.86
C ALA A 468 14.56 70.17 -20.08
N VAL A 469 14.85 69.64 -21.27
CA VAL A 469 14.70 68.22 -21.58
C VAL A 469 15.64 67.38 -20.71
N GLY A 470 16.90 67.77 -20.56
CA GLY A 470 17.87 67.09 -19.71
C GLY A 470 17.41 66.99 -18.25
N LEU A 471 16.94 68.09 -17.67
CA LEU A 471 16.40 68.10 -16.32
C LEU A 471 15.16 67.20 -16.19
N ALA A 472 14.21 67.30 -17.14
CA ALA A 472 13.00 66.47 -17.13
C ALA A 472 13.37 64.97 -17.19
N VAL A 473 14.26 64.58 -18.12
CA VAL A 473 14.76 63.22 -18.25
C VAL A 473 15.47 62.76 -16.99
N SER A 474 16.29 63.61 -16.36
CA SER A 474 17.01 63.27 -15.12
C SER A 474 16.07 63.09 -13.94
N VAL A 475 15.10 63.98 -13.73
CA VAL A 475 14.13 63.87 -12.63
C VAL A 475 13.23 62.65 -12.84
N THR A 476 12.68 62.46 -14.04
CA THR A 476 11.88 61.28 -14.37
C THR A 476 12.69 60.00 -14.22
N GLY A 477 13.95 59.99 -14.69
CA GLY A 477 14.86 58.87 -14.57
C GLY A 477 15.16 58.50 -13.11
N VAL A 478 15.42 59.48 -12.26
CA VAL A 478 15.65 59.26 -10.81
C VAL A 478 14.40 58.68 -10.14
N VAL A 479 13.21 59.20 -10.44
CA VAL A 479 11.95 58.68 -9.88
C VAL A 479 11.67 57.26 -10.37
N LEU A 480 11.81 56.98 -11.67
CA LEU A 480 11.60 55.64 -12.24
C LEU A 480 12.60 54.62 -11.69
N LEU A 481 13.87 55.01 -11.52
CA LEU A 481 14.88 54.15 -10.90
C LEU A 481 14.58 53.89 -9.43
N ALA A 482 14.16 54.91 -8.67
CA ALA A 482 13.76 54.72 -7.28
C ALA A 482 12.56 53.78 -7.14
N LEU A 483 11.56 53.91 -8.02
CA LEU A 483 10.40 53.02 -8.08
C LEU A 483 10.79 51.60 -8.47
N ARG A 484 11.67 51.44 -9.47
CA ARG A 484 12.19 50.13 -9.90
C ARG A 484 13.02 49.45 -8.81
N ASP A 485 13.90 50.19 -8.15
CA ASP A 485 14.72 49.69 -7.04
C ASP A 485 13.85 49.33 -5.84
N TRP A 486 12.77 50.09 -5.61
CA TRP A 486 11.78 49.82 -4.57
C TRP A 486 11.02 48.53 -4.85
N THR A 487 10.39 48.41 -6.03
CA THR A 487 9.63 47.22 -6.40
C THR A 487 10.49 45.97 -6.34
N ARG A 488 11.74 46.05 -6.83
CA ARG A 488 12.68 44.92 -6.79
C ARG A 488 13.10 44.56 -5.38
N ALA A 489 13.44 45.54 -4.54
CA ALA A 489 13.84 45.27 -3.17
C ALA A 489 12.69 44.67 -2.34
N VAL A 490 11.45 45.12 -2.59
CA VAL A 490 10.24 44.55 -1.97
C VAL A 490 9.99 43.13 -2.49
N ASP A 491 10.08 42.90 -3.81
CA ASP A 491 9.94 41.58 -4.42
C ASP A 491 11.02 40.60 -3.92
N ASP A 492 12.27 41.04 -3.84
CA ASP A 492 13.40 40.23 -3.33
C ASP A 492 13.26 39.91 -1.84
N TRP A 493 12.69 40.83 -1.05
CA TRP A 493 12.39 40.58 0.36
C TRP A 493 11.22 39.61 0.49
N TRP A 494 10.15 39.79 -0.28
CA TRP A 494 8.98 38.92 -0.30
C TRP A 494 9.34 37.49 -0.72
N ALA A 495 10.14 37.34 -1.78
CA ALA A 495 10.63 36.04 -2.24
C ALA A 495 11.50 35.33 -1.19
N ARG A 496 12.20 36.08 -0.33
CA ARG A 496 12.98 35.50 0.78
C ARG A 496 12.13 35.17 2.00
N ALA A 497 11.06 35.91 2.23
CA ALA A 497 10.09 35.60 3.27
C ALA A 497 9.20 34.39 2.91
N ASP A 498 9.10 34.05 1.61
CA ASP A 498 8.39 32.91 1.00
C ASP A 498 7.04 32.50 1.66
N PRO A 499 6.06 33.41 1.73
CA PRO A 499 4.72 33.08 2.21
C PRO A 499 3.97 32.12 1.26
N GLU A 500 4.44 31.95 0.03
CA GLU A 500 3.91 30.95 -0.90
C GLU A 500 4.31 29.52 -0.50
N GLU A 501 5.50 29.30 0.08
CA GLU A 501 5.84 28.03 0.75
C GLU A 501 4.87 27.73 1.89
N ALA A 502 4.47 28.72 2.69
CA ALA A 502 3.47 28.53 3.74
C ALA A 502 2.11 28.09 3.16
N ARG A 503 1.66 28.73 2.07
CA ARG A 503 0.42 28.34 1.36
C ARG A 503 0.48 26.94 0.77
N ARG A 504 1.61 26.57 0.14
CA ARG A 504 1.83 25.21 -0.40
C ARG A 504 1.83 24.18 0.72
N THR A 505 2.57 24.44 1.78
CA THR A 505 2.64 23.57 2.97
C THR A 505 1.27 23.39 3.60
N LEU A 506 0.48 24.46 3.72
CA LEU A 506 -0.89 24.39 4.21
C LEU A 506 -1.76 23.45 3.36
N GLY A 507 -1.69 23.57 2.03
CA GLY A 507 -2.39 22.68 1.10
C GLY A 507 -1.95 21.22 1.23
N GLU A 508 -0.65 20.96 1.38
CA GLU A 508 -0.10 19.62 1.59
C GLU A 508 -0.52 19.00 2.93
N VAL A 509 -0.55 19.78 4.01
CA VAL A 509 -1.02 19.33 5.32
C VAL A 509 -2.53 19.05 5.28
N HIS A 510 -3.33 19.89 4.62
CA HIS A 510 -4.76 19.63 4.45
C HIS A 510 -5.01 18.37 3.62
N ALA A 511 -4.28 18.17 2.53
CA ALA A 511 -4.35 16.93 1.75
C ALA A 511 -3.94 15.70 2.59
N LEU A 512 -2.94 15.82 3.46
CA LEU A 512 -2.56 14.77 4.41
C LEU A 512 -3.70 14.46 5.40
N VAL A 513 -4.42 15.46 5.89
CA VAL A 513 -5.60 15.26 6.75
C VAL A 513 -6.70 14.50 6.00
N ALA A 514 -7.02 14.91 4.76
CA ALA A 514 -8.05 14.26 3.95
C ALA A 514 -7.71 12.79 3.67
N THR A 515 -6.48 12.51 3.23
CA THR A 515 -6.02 11.15 2.98
C THR A 515 -5.99 10.29 4.24
N THR A 516 -5.58 10.84 5.38
CA THR A 516 -5.62 10.15 6.68
C THR A 516 -7.06 9.88 7.11
N ALA A 517 -7.96 10.84 6.92
CA ALA A 517 -9.36 10.71 7.30
C ALA A 517 -10.07 9.61 6.52
N VAL A 518 -9.81 9.50 5.21
CA VAL A 518 -10.34 8.43 4.38
C VAL A 518 -9.75 7.07 4.80
N HIS A 519 -8.43 6.95 4.83
CA HIS A 519 -7.78 5.65 4.90
C HIS A 519 -7.61 5.09 6.30
N ASP A 520 -7.27 5.95 7.25
CA ASP A 520 -6.91 5.56 8.61
C ASP A 520 -8.07 5.73 9.60
N TRP A 521 -9.14 6.45 9.24
CA TRP A 521 -10.34 6.61 10.08
C TRP A 521 -11.62 6.04 9.45
N LEU A 522 -11.97 6.46 8.23
CA LEU A 522 -13.23 6.06 7.58
C LEU A 522 -13.19 4.61 7.10
N PHE A 523 -12.12 4.22 6.39
CA PHE A 523 -11.95 2.88 5.85
C PHE A 523 -11.22 1.92 6.80
N ALA A 524 -10.81 2.37 7.99
CA ALA A 524 -10.04 1.57 8.94
C ALA A 524 -10.65 0.17 9.17
N GLU A 525 -11.96 0.11 9.43
CA GLU A 525 -12.66 -1.16 9.70
C GLU A 525 -12.70 -2.08 8.47
N VAL A 526 -13.01 -1.52 7.30
CA VAL A 526 -13.11 -2.24 6.03
C VAL A 526 -11.72 -2.77 5.63
N ARG A 527 -10.70 -1.94 5.75
CA ARG A 527 -9.28 -2.27 5.56
C ARG A 527 -8.81 -3.35 6.51
N HIS A 528 -9.15 -3.25 7.79
CA HIS A 528 -8.85 -4.29 8.78
C HIS A 528 -9.52 -5.61 8.42
N HIS A 529 -10.81 -5.59 8.04
CA HIS A 529 -11.53 -6.80 7.65
C HIS A 529 -10.94 -7.45 6.40
N CYS A 530 -10.57 -6.66 5.39
CA CYS A 530 -9.87 -7.13 4.20
C CYS A 530 -8.49 -7.70 4.54
N SER A 531 -7.70 -6.99 5.35
CA SER A 531 -6.37 -7.42 5.76
C SER A 531 -6.41 -8.75 6.52
N ALA A 532 -7.30 -8.87 7.50
CA ALA A 532 -7.49 -10.08 8.29
C ALA A 532 -7.99 -11.25 7.42
N GLY A 533 -8.97 -11.00 6.55
CA GLY A 533 -9.51 -11.99 5.61
C GLY A 533 -8.46 -12.50 4.64
N ALA A 534 -7.76 -11.60 3.94
CA ALA A 534 -6.70 -11.96 3.00
C ALA A 534 -5.56 -12.72 3.69
N GLY A 535 -5.18 -12.30 4.90
CA GLY A 535 -4.16 -13.00 5.70
C GLY A 535 -4.60 -14.40 6.16
N ALA A 536 -5.88 -14.58 6.49
CA ALA A 536 -6.42 -15.88 6.87
C ALA A 536 -6.45 -16.86 5.67
N VAL A 537 -6.94 -16.40 4.51
CA VAL A 537 -6.95 -17.20 3.27
C VAL A 537 -5.53 -17.53 2.83
N ALA A 538 -4.60 -16.58 2.89
CA ALA A 538 -3.19 -16.84 2.58
C ALA A 538 -2.57 -17.93 3.47
N ARG A 539 -2.84 -17.91 4.79
CA ARG A 539 -2.36 -18.97 5.70
C ARG A 539 -2.99 -20.32 5.39
N LEU A 540 -4.28 -20.36 5.06
CA LEU A 540 -4.96 -21.59 4.65
C LEU A 540 -4.34 -22.18 3.38
N LEU A 541 -4.11 -21.36 2.35
CA LEU A 541 -3.50 -21.81 1.10
C LEU A 541 -2.05 -22.31 1.29
N ARG A 542 -1.27 -21.69 2.19
CA ARG A 542 0.06 -22.20 2.57
C ARG A 542 -0.03 -23.55 3.25
N ALA A 543 -0.93 -23.71 4.22
CA ALA A 543 -1.14 -24.99 4.91
C ALA A 543 -1.61 -26.10 3.95
N LEU A 544 -2.44 -25.77 2.97
CA LEU A 544 -2.85 -26.70 1.91
C LEU A 544 -1.67 -27.09 1.00
N ALA A 545 -0.83 -26.12 0.62
CA ALA A 545 0.39 -26.40 -0.14
C ALA A 545 1.37 -27.30 0.65
N GLU A 546 1.59 -27.00 1.93
CA GLU A 546 2.42 -27.83 2.83
C GLU A 546 1.87 -29.26 2.96
N THR A 547 0.55 -29.39 3.05
CA THR A 547 -0.12 -30.70 3.09
C THR A 547 0.06 -31.44 1.75
N ALA A 548 -0.06 -30.75 0.62
CA ALA A 548 0.19 -31.34 -0.70
C ALA A 548 1.63 -31.84 -0.84
N ASP A 549 2.62 -31.04 -0.43
CA ASP A 549 4.04 -31.41 -0.46
C ASP A 549 4.34 -32.62 0.45
N ALA A 550 3.72 -32.70 1.63
CA ALA A 550 3.87 -33.84 2.52
C ALA A 550 3.39 -35.15 1.88
N HIS A 551 2.35 -35.09 1.04
CA HIS A 551 1.83 -36.23 0.27
C HIS A 551 2.53 -36.41 -1.09
N GLY A 552 3.38 -35.46 -1.51
CA GLY A 552 4.22 -35.53 -2.71
C GLY A 552 5.58 -36.21 -2.48
N GLY A 553 5.95 -36.51 -1.23
CA GLY A 553 7.18 -37.21 -0.87
C GLY A 553 7.25 -38.66 -1.38
N PRO A 554 8.44 -39.27 -1.48
CA PRO A 554 8.57 -40.66 -1.86
C PRO A 554 7.78 -41.55 -0.90
N TYR A 555 6.81 -42.30 -1.43
CA TYR A 555 6.06 -43.27 -0.68
C TYR A 555 7.03 -44.37 -0.19
N ALA A 556 7.49 -44.26 1.05
CA ALA A 556 8.26 -45.31 1.68
C ALA A 556 7.30 -46.46 1.99
N ARG A 557 7.28 -47.47 1.10
CA ARG A 557 6.60 -48.73 1.38
C ARG A 557 7.08 -49.22 2.76
N PRO A 558 6.18 -49.46 3.73
CA PRO A 558 6.59 -50.04 4.99
C PRO A 558 7.31 -51.38 4.70
N PRO A 559 8.50 -51.61 5.26
CA PRO A 559 9.22 -52.87 5.03
C PRO A 559 8.49 -53.98 5.78
N GLY A 560 7.59 -54.67 5.09
CA GLY A 560 6.85 -55.77 5.68
C GLY A 560 5.86 -56.36 4.69
N THR A 561 6.32 -57.32 3.88
CA THR A 561 5.90 -58.73 3.87
C THR A 561 6.40 -59.29 2.55
N ALA A 562 7.56 -59.94 2.57
CA ALA A 562 8.01 -60.73 1.43
C ALA A 562 6.97 -61.85 1.20
N PRO A 563 6.59 -62.16 -0.05
CA PRO A 563 5.72 -63.30 -0.33
C PRO A 563 6.41 -64.58 0.17
N GLY A 564 5.68 -65.38 0.94
CA GLY A 564 6.19 -66.60 1.55
C GLY A 564 6.90 -67.51 0.55
N GLY A 565 8.20 -67.73 0.78
CA GLY A 565 8.91 -68.86 0.19
C GLY A 565 8.35 -70.18 0.78
N PRO A 566 8.38 -71.28 0.01
CA PRO A 566 7.83 -72.56 0.44
C PRO A 566 8.49 -73.06 1.74
N PRO A 567 7.75 -73.77 2.61
CA PRO A 567 8.22 -74.16 3.93
C PRO A 567 9.42 -75.11 3.81
N GLY A 568 10.58 -74.65 4.27
CA GLY A 568 11.76 -75.49 4.45
C GLY A 568 11.53 -76.50 5.61
N PRO A 569 12.14 -77.69 5.53
CA PRO A 569 11.91 -78.77 6.49
C PRO A 569 12.40 -78.42 7.90
N PRO A 570 11.79 -78.99 8.96
CA PRO A 570 12.11 -78.65 10.34
C PRO A 570 13.54 -79.09 10.71
N PRO A 571 14.24 -78.33 11.57
CA PRO A 571 15.60 -78.65 11.99
C PRO A 571 15.63 -79.88 12.92
N PRO A 572 16.61 -80.79 12.77
CA PRO A 572 16.84 -81.86 13.74
C PRO A 572 17.42 -81.30 15.05
N GLY A 573 17.02 -81.95 16.15
CA GLY A 573 17.27 -81.54 17.54
C GLY A 573 18.72 -81.66 18.03
N PRO A 574 18.95 -81.34 19.32
CA PRO A 574 20.24 -80.96 19.85
C PRO A 574 20.98 -82.15 20.47
N GLU A 575 22.21 -82.42 20.03
CA GLU A 575 23.18 -83.20 20.79
C GLU A 575 24.55 -82.51 20.80
N GLY A 576 24.88 -81.93 21.97
CA GLY A 576 26.08 -82.25 22.74
C GLY A 576 27.46 -82.06 22.11
N GLY A 577 28.15 -81.00 22.56
CA GLY A 577 29.44 -81.20 23.22
C GLY A 577 30.70 -80.66 22.54
N GLY A 578 31.20 -79.54 23.08
CA GLY A 578 32.54 -79.57 23.68
C GLY A 578 33.67 -78.72 23.07
N ARG A 579 33.97 -77.62 23.79
CA ARG A 579 35.31 -77.08 24.16
C ARG A 579 36.11 -76.32 23.10
N GLN A 580 36.20 -74.99 23.23
CA GLN A 580 37.18 -74.19 24.02
C GLN A 580 38.53 -73.97 23.32
N ARG A 581 38.85 -72.70 23.03
CA ARG A 581 40.09 -72.02 23.49
C ARG A 581 40.08 -70.52 23.13
N GLU A 582 39.91 -69.69 24.15
CA GLU A 582 40.51 -68.35 24.34
C GLU A 582 42.01 -68.52 24.74
N PRO A 583 42.88 -67.50 24.98
CA PRO A 583 42.74 -66.02 25.04
C PRO A 583 43.94 -65.31 24.30
N PRO A 584 44.42 -64.03 24.53
CA PRO A 584 44.10 -63.03 25.56
C PRO A 584 44.01 -61.53 25.17
N ARG A 585 43.51 -60.72 26.13
CA ARG A 585 43.58 -59.23 26.27
C ARG A 585 44.67 -58.87 27.33
N PRO A 586 44.96 -57.61 27.78
CA PRO A 586 44.35 -56.27 27.51
C PRO A 586 45.28 -55.00 27.42
N ALA A 587 44.69 -53.86 26.95
CA ALA A 587 44.80 -52.42 27.37
C ALA A 587 46.15 -51.64 27.27
N PRO A 588 46.25 -50.28 27.51
CA PRO A 588 45.30 -49.13 27.50
C PRO A 588 45.81 -47.80 26.80
N GLY A 589 44.92 -46.80 26.59
CA GLY A 589 45.16 -45.35 26.87
C GLY A 589 45.81 -44.37 25.82
N PRO A 590 45.59 -43.03 25.92
CA PRO A 590 45.65 -42.01 24.83
C PRO A 590 46.91 -41.09 24.91
N PRO A 591 47.15 -40.03 24.07
CA PRO A 591 46.47 -38.71 24.19
C PRO A 591 46.44 -37.77 22.94
N ARG A 592 45.81 -36.60 23.17
CA ARG A 592 45.69 -35.34 22.39
C ARG A 592 46.92 -34.89 21.57
N GLY A 593 46.64 -34.20 20.45
CA GLY A 593 47.59 -33.30 19.79
C GLY A 593 46.93 -32.30 18.82
N SER A 594 47.00 -31.01 19.15
CA SER A 594 47.11 -29.89 18.19
C SER A 594 48.58 -29.43 18.22
N PRO A 595 49.20 -28.87 17.16
CA PRO A 595 48.96 -27.45 16.81
C PRO A 595 49.31 -26.99 15.36
N GLY A 596 48.87 -25.77 15.03
CA GLY A 596 49.58 -24.83 14.15
C GLY A 596 48.99 -24.62 12.76
N ARG A 597 49.12 -23.48 12.08
CA ARG A 597 49.71 -22.16 12.39
C ARG A 597 49.47 -21.28 11.14
N ARG A 598 49.14 -19.98 11.32
CA ARG A 598 49.35 -18.82 10.39
C ARG A 598 48.56 -18.81 9.06
N GLY A 599 48.01 -17.68 8.59
CA GLY A 599 48.00 -16.32 9.13
C GLY A 599 47.53 -15.28 8.08
N ARG A 600 47.37 -14.03 8.57
CA ARG A 600 47.23 -12.73 7.85
C ARG A 600 45.93 -12.49 7.04
N GLY A 601 45.23 -11.36 7.19
CA GLY A 601 45.49 -10.19 8.02
C GLY A 601 44.52 -9.03 7.72
N GLY A 602 44.63 -7.99 8.55
CA GLY A 602 44.12 -6.62 8.36
C GLY A 602 42.68 -6.41 8.81
N GLY A 603 42.32 -5.57 9.79
CA GLY A 603 43.02 -4.46 10.42
C GLY A 603 42.19 -3.19 10.24
N GLY A 604 41.58 -2.67 11.31
CA GLY A 604 40.79 -1.44 11.27
C GLY A 604 40.20 -1.05 12.63
N ALA A 605 41.07 -0.63 13.54
CA ALA A 605 40.72 -0.17 14.89
C ALA A 605 40.08 1.23 14.89
N ARG A 606 39.13 1.48 15.80
CA ARG A 606 38.94 2.82 16.40
C ARG A 606 38.70 2.71 17.91
N ARG A 607 39.61 3.36 18.64
CA ARG A 607 39.63 3.56 20.09
C ARG A 607 38.59 4.60 20.52
N ARG A 608 38.05 4.38 21.72
CA ARG A 608 37.46 5.40 22.63
C ARG A 608 38.51 6.44 23.06
N PRO A 609 38.06 7.57 23.63
CA PRO A 609 38.34 7.76 25.06
C PRO A 609 37.20 8.33 25.92
N ARG A 610 37.17 7.79 27.15
CA ARG A 610 36.82 8.27 28.51
C ARG A 610 36.26 9.69 28.78
N ALA A 611 35.24 9.71 29.68
CA ALA A 611 35.06 10.42 30.99
C ALA A 611 35.34 11.94 31.09
N GLY A 612 34.59 12.79 31.80
CA GLY A 612 33.55 12.69 32.85
C GLY A 612 32.96 14.10 33.14
N PRO A 613 32.62 14.49 34.39
CA PRO A 613 31.25 14.67 34.94
C PRO A 613 31.00 16.10 35.55
N PRO A 614 30.14 16.36 36.56
CA PRO A 614 28.71 16.06 36.79
C PRO A 614 27.83 17.30 37.12
N SER A 615 26.52 17.03 37.25
CA SER A 615 25.42 17.72 37.95
C SER A 615 25.70 18.89 38.91
N ARG A 616 24.90 19.95 38.72
CA ARG A 616 24.08 20.60 39.75
C ARG A 616 22.67 20.80 39.23
#